data_AF-A0AAQ1A6R8-F1
#
_entry.id   AF-A0AAQ1A6R8-F1
#
_cell.length_a   1.000
_cell.length_b   1.000
_cell.length_c   1.000
_cell.angle_alpha   90.00
_cell.angle_beta   90.00
_cell.angle_gamma   90.00
#
_symmetry.space_group_name_H-M   'P 1'
#
loop_
_entity.id
_entity.type
_entity.pdbx_description
1 polymer ?
#
loop_
_entity_poly.entity_id
_entity_poly.type
_entity_poly.pdbx_seq_one_letter_code
_entity_poly.pdbx_strand_id
1 'polypeptide(L)'
;MELSALTHSELIFIDPPHRTPEAVIGEMSAALFRQGLINDKAMFIDSVLRRESEGPTALGESLAVPHGKCGSVVQAAFSIALFRQPVMWPGLEGDEEVQLVFLLAIPPEEAGSTHMQLLTRLTSSLVDDKVRESLINASSAEEVLALLSPDAPSVSPEPAIAVKNTRLVPLILGIVAVAAFINAGIHWMNATAQ
;
A
#
# COMPACT_ATOMS: atom_id res chain seq x y z
N MET A 1 22.46 7.17 -9.08
CA MET A 1 21.82 7.87 -7.95
C MET A 1 20.72 6.98 -7.45
N GLU A 2 20.66 6.83 -6.13
CA GLU A 2 19.70 5.97 -5.42
C GLU A 2 18.34 6.69 -5.29
N LEU A 3 17.24 5.97 -5.44
CA LEU A 3 15.88 6.53 -5.28
C LEU A 3 15.61 7.01 -3.85
N SER A 4 16.31 6.43 -2.88
CA SER A 4 16.35 6.87 -1.48
C SER A 4 16.88 8.30 -1.29
N ALA A 5 17.50 8.91 -2.31
CA ALA A 5 17.87 10.33 -2.26
C ALA A 5 16.69 11.27 -2.49
N LEU A 6 15.57 10.78 -3.02
CA LEU A 6 14.39 11.58 -3.40
C LEU A 6 13.19 11.32 -2.46
N THR A 7 13.33 10.44 -1.47
CA THR A 7 12.31 10.18 -0.45
C THR A 7 12.94 9.75 0.87
N HIS A 8 12.19 9.81 1.96
CA HIS A 8 12.64 9.34 3.28
C HIS A 8 11.43 9.01 4.16
N SER A 9 11.65 8.47 5.36
CA SER A 9 10.59 7.89 6.21
C SER A 9 9.44 8.85 6.51
N GLU A 10 9.73 10.13 6.78
CA GLU A 10 8.71 11.17 7.04
C GLU A 10 7.85 11.54 5.82
N LEU A 11 8.17 11.01 4.63
CA LEU A 11 7.39 11.18 3.40
C LEU A 11 6.59 9.91 3.06
N ILE A 12 6.59 8.90 3.94
CA ILE A 12 5.92 7.63 3.73
C ILE A 12 4.80 7.47 4.75
N PHE A 13 3.60 7.24 4.23
CA PHE A 13 2.37 7.12 5.00
C PHE A 13 1.84 5.70 4.87
N ILE A 14 1.78 4.99 6.01
CA ILE A 14 1.19 3.65 6.09
C ILE A 14 -0.23 3.79 6.63
N ASP A 15 -1.21 3.43 5.80
CA ASP A 15 -2.65 3.51 6.05
C ASP A 15 -3.11 4.88 6.60
N PRO A 16 -2.75 6.01 5.94
CA PRO A 16 -3.19 7.33 6.39
C PRO A 16 -4.73 7.40 6.38
N PRO A 17 -5.39 8.25 7.19
CA PRO A 17 -6.84 8.22 7.38
C PRO A 17 -7.65 8.84 6.23
N HIS A 18 -7.01 9.60 5.34
CA HIS A 18 -7.70 10.26 4.23
C HIS A 18 -8.13 9.27 3.15
N ARG A 19 -9.26 9.55 2.51
CA ARG A 19 -9.91 8.61 1.56
C ARG A 19 -10.33 9.25 0.24
N THR A 20 -10.05 10.54 0.04
CA THR A 20 -10.29 11.24 -1.25
C THR A 20 -8.97 11.71 -1.85
N PRO A 21 -8.85 11.77 -3.19
CA PRO A 21 -7.62 12.22 -3.85
C PRO A 21 -7.09 13.55 -3.32
N GLU A 22 -7.95 14.55 -3.17
CA GLU A 22 -7.57 15.89 -2.72
C GLU A 22 -7.05 15.89 -1.29
N ALA A 23 -7.66 15.10 -0.40
CA ALA A 23 -7.24 15.00 1.00
C ALA A 23 -5.90 14.26 1.12
N VAL A 24 -5.71 13.19 0.33
CA VAL A 24 -4.45 12.44 0.26
C VAL A 24 -3.33 13.33 -0.30
N ILE A 25 -3.56 14.01 -1.42
CA ILE A 25 -2.61 14.98 -2.01
C ILE A 25 -2.29 16.08 -1.00
N GLY A 26 -3.27 16.58 -0.27
CA GLY A 26 -3.10 17.62 0.74
C GLY A 26 -2.19 17.21 1.90
N GLU A 27 -2.37 16.00 2.44
CA GLU A 27 -1.54 15.46 3.53
C GLU A 27 -0.10 15.23 3.08
N MET A 28 0.07 14.56 1.94
CA MET A 28 1.38 14.28 1.35
C MET A 28 2.13 15.58 1.02
N SER A 29 1.44 16.58 0.45
CA SER A 29 2.00 17.91 0.18
C SER A 29 2.38 18.65 1.46
N ALA A 30 1.63 18.47 2.55
CA ALA A 30 1.99 19.05 3.84
C ALA A 30 3.29 18.46 4.41
N ALA A 31 3.55 17.17 4.21
CA ALA A 31 4.84 16.56 4.55
C ALA A 31 5.98 17.15 3.72
N LEU A 32 5.84 17.22 2.40
CA LEU A 32 6.84 17.84 1.52
C LEU A 32 7.17 19.28 1.96
N PHE A 33 6.15 20.05 2.35
CA PHE A 33 6.34 21.41 2.86
C PHE A 33 7.07 21.45 4.20
N ARG A 34 6.71 20.58 5.16
CA ARG A 34 7.39 20.49 6.47
C ARG A 34 8.87 20.16 6.33
N GLN A 35 9.23 19.38 5.32
CA GLN A 35 10.62 18.99 5.03
C GLN A 35 11.38 20.02 4.18
N GLY A 36 10.74 21.13 3.79
CA GLY A 36 11.36 22.19 2.99
C GLY A 36 11.63 21.82 1.52
N LEU A 37 11.02 20.72 1.03
CA LEU A 37 11.15 20.25 -0.36
C LEU A 37 10.29 21.09 -1.31
N ILE A 38 9.22 21.69 -0.76
CA ILE A 38 8.42 22.72 -1.41
C ILE A 38 8.33 23.94 -0.47
N ASN A 39 8.25 25.14 -1.04
CA ASN A 39 8.19 26.41 -0.29
C ASN A 39 6.81 27.09 -0.33
N ASP A 40 5.88 26.60 -1.17
CA ASP A 40 4.49 27.04 -1.22
C ASP A 40 3.59 25.82 -1.45
N LYS A 41 2.94 25.40 -0.37
CA LYS A 41 2.06 24.22 -0.36
C LYS A 41 0.81 24.43 -1.22
N ALA A 42 0.22 25.62 -1.21
CA ALA A 42 -1.02 25.87 -1.95
C ALA A 42 -0.76 25.83 -3.45
N MET A 43 0.29 26.53 -3.90
CA MET A 43 0.74 26.48 -5.29
C MET A 43 1.05 25.05 -5.76
N PHE A 44 1.69 24.25 -4.90
CA PHE A 44 2.00 22.86 -5.23
C PHE A 44 0.74 22.01 -5.39
N ILE A 45 -0.18 22.06 -4.42
CA ILE A 45 -1.46 21.33 -4.48
C ILE A 45 -2.25 21.73 -5.73
N ASP A 46 -2.37 23.03 -6.00
CA ASP A 46 -3.06 23.54 -7.20
C ASP A 46 -2.40 23.02 -8.48
N SER A 47 -1.07 22.88 -8.49
CA SER A 47 -0.36 22.30 -9.63
C SER A 47 -0.63 20.82 -9.82
N VAL A 48 -0.75 20.06 -8.74
CA VAL A 48 -1.05 18.62 -8.80
C VAL A 48 -2.49 18.41 -9.26
N LEU A 49 -3.45 19.14 -8.67
CA LEU A 49 -4.87 19.01 -9.02
C LEU A 49 -5.16 19.46 -10.45
N ARG A 50 -4.51 20.53 -10.91
CA ARG A 50 -4.57 20.93 -12.32
C ARG A 50 -4.07 19.81 -13.23
N ARG A 51 -2.94 19.17 -12.89
CA ARG A 51 -2.44 18.03 -13.67
C ARG A 51 -3.42 16.86 -13.66
N GLU A 52 -4.02 16.53 -12.52
CA GLU A 52 -5.05 15.50 -12.42
C GLU A 52 -6.25 15.79 -13.33
N SER A 53 -6.66 17.06 -13.43
CA SER A 53 -7.78 17.48 -14.27
C SER A 53 -7.52 17.42 -15.78
N GLU A 54 -6.25 17.44 -16.20
CA GLU A 54 -5.85 17.27 -17.61
C GLU A 54 -5.98 15.80 -18.05
N GLY A 55 -5.95 14.87 -17.09
CA GLY A 55 -6.14 13.46 -17.31
C GLY A 55 -5.75 12.66 -16.06
N PRO A 56 -6.50 11.59 -15.75
CA PRO A 56 -6.21 10.67 -14.64
C PRO A 56 -4.75 10.31 -14.48
N THR A 57 -4.27 10.25 -13.25
CA THR A 57 -2.92 9.72 -12.94
C THR A 57 -2.95 8.35 -12.27
N ALA A 58 -4.13 7.75 -12.13
CA ALA A 58 -4.26 6.31 -11.96
C ALA A 58 -3.71 5.60 -13.20
N LEU A 59 -2.90 4.57 -12.98
CA LEU A 59 -2.20 3.82 -14.04
C LEU A 59 -2.68 2.36 -14.12
N GLY A 60 -3.84 2.05 -13.54
CA GLY A 60 -4.25 0.67 -13.29
C GLY A 60 -3.50 0.03 -12.13
N GLU A 61 -3.81 -1.24 -11.88
CA GLU A 61 -3.05 -2.09 -10.96
C GLU A 61 -2.91 -1.51 -9.53
N SER A 62 -3.91 -0.80 -9.01
CA SER A 62 -3.86 -0.17 -7.68
C SER A 62 -2.84 0.96 -7.50
N LEU A 63 -2.31 1.55 -8.58
CA LEU A 63 -1.30 2.61 -8.55
C LEU A 63 -1.84 3.94 -9.08
N ALA A 64 -1.57 5.04 -8.36
CA ALA A 64 -1.69 6.41 -8.85
C ALA A 64 -0.39 7.19 -8.69
N VAL A 65 -0.08 8.05 -9.66
CA VAL A 65 1.15 8.86 -9.68
C VAL A 65 0.83 10.35 -9.91
N PRO A 66 0.11 11.00 -8.97
CA PRO A 66 -0.13 12.43 -9.04
C PRO A 66 1.19 13.19 -9.00
N HIS A 67 1.32 14.28 -9.76
CA HIS A 67 2.58 15.02 -9.83
C HIS A 67 2.37 16.51 -10.04
N GLY A 68 3.19 17.31 -9.36
CA GLY A 68 3.22 18.76 -9.45
C GLY A 68 4.52 19.24 -10.07
N LYS A 69 4.42 20.03 -11.13
CA LYS A 69 5.54 20.75 -11.74
C LYS A 69 5.31 22.25 -11.62
N CYS A 70 5.98 22.89 -10.67
CA CYS A 70 5.82 24.33 -10.43
C CYS A 70 7.00 24.91 -9.64
N GLY A 71 7.14 26.23 -9.69
CA GLY A 71 8.26 26.96 -9.06
C GLY A 71 8.25 26.93 -7.53
N SER A 72 7.25 26.32 -6.89
CA SER A 72 7.26 26.11 -5.44
C SER A 72 8.09 24.90 -5.02
N VAL A 73 8.50 24.05 -5.97
CA VAL A 73 9.36 22.89 -5.69
C VAL A 73 10.81 23.34 -5.59
N VAL A 74 11.41 23.16 -4.42
CA VAL A 74 12.80 23.56 -4.12
C VAL A 74 13.77 22.46 -4.52
N GLN A 75 13.38 21.20 -4.32
CA GLN A 75 14.17 20.03 -4.67
C GLN A 75 13.23 18.93 -5.18
N ALA A 76 13.66 18.21 -6.21
CA ALA A 76 12.94 17.02 -6.66
C ALA A 76 12.79 16.01 -5.51
N ALA A 77 11.57 15.55 -5.29
CA ALA A 77 11.24 14.59 -4.24
C ALA A 77 9.94 13.86 -4.53
N PHE A 78 9.66 12.81 -3.77
CA PHE A 78 8.35 12.18 -3.77
C PHE A 78 7.95 11.67 -2.39
N SER A 79 6.64 11.62 -2.18
CA SER A 79 6.00 11.02 -1.01
C SER A 79 5.13 9.84 -1.43
N ILE A 80 4.93 8.90 -0.51
CA ILE A 80 4.25 7.64 -0.75
C ILE A 80 3.12 7.48 0.25
N ALA A 81 1.92 7.16 -0.22
CA ALA A 81 0.83 6.71 0.63
C ALA A 81 0.43 5.29 0.24
N LEU A 82 0.35 4.43 1.25
CA LEU A 82 -0.06 3.03 1.12
C LEU A 82 -1.37 2.83 1.88
N PHE A 83 -2.36 2.23 1.23
CA PHE A 83 -3.66 1.97 1.82
C PHE A 83 -3.94 0.47 1.95
N ARG A 84 -4.37 0.03 3.14
CA ARG A 84 -4.78 -1.37 3.36
C ARG A 84 -6.11 -1.68 2.70
N GLN A 85 -6.99 -0.69 2.66
CA GLN A 85 -8.23 -0.71 1.89
C GLN A 85 -8.11 0.31 0.76
N PRO A 86 -8.42 -0.06 -0.50
CA PRO A 86 -8.28 0.86 -1.61
C PRO A 86 -9.09 2.15 -1.41
N VAL A 87 -8.54 3.25 -1.94
CA VAL A 87 -9.26 4.52 -2.12
C VAL A 87 -9.71 4.62 -3.57
N MET A 88 -10.85 5.27 -3.80
CA MET A 88 -11.29 5.55 -5.17
C MET A 88 -10.51 6.73 -5.73
N TRP A 89 -9.95 6.56 -6.93
CA TRP A 89 -9.16 7.56 -7.62
C TRP A 89 -9.67 7.74 -9.06
N PRO A 90 -9.74 8.96 -9.60
CA PRO A 90 -10.13 9.17 -11.00
C PRO A 90 -9.24 8.36 -11.95
N GLY A 91 -9.86 7.55 -12.79
CA GLY A 91 -9.22 6.69 -13.78
C GLY A 91 -9.71 6.96 -15.19
N LEU A 92 -9.17 6.23 -16.17
CA LEU A 92 -9.43 6.51 -17.60
C LEU A 92 -10.88 6.19 -18.00
N GLU A 93 -11.44 5.10 -17.48
CA GLU A 93 -12.80 4.63 -17.79
C GLU A 93 -13.80 4.86 -16.65
N GLY A 94 -13.38 5.53 -15.58
CA GLY A 94 -14.13 5.72 -14.34
C GLY A 94 -13.21 5.70 -13.13
N ASP A 95 -13.77 5.76 -11.93
CA ASP A 95 -12.95 5.68 -10.71
C ASP A 95 -12.33 4.29 -10.57
N GLU A 96 -11.04 4.24 -10.22
CA GLU A 96 -10.22 3.05 -10.02
C GLU A 96 -9.90 2.86 -8.53
N GLU A 97 -9.78 1.61 -8.09
CA GLU A 97 -9.32 1.27 -6.76
C GLU A 97 -7.79 1.42 -6.69
N VAL A 98 -7.31 2.28 -5.79
CA VAL A 98 -5.88 2.58 -5.62
C VAL A 98 -5.44 2.26 -4.19
N GLN A 99 -4.34 1.53 -4.06
CA GLN A 99 -3.70 1.25 -2.77
C GLN A 99 -2.34 1.93 -2.62
N LEU A 100 -1.75 2.40 -3.72
CA LEU A 100 -0.40 2.94 -3.75
C LEU A 100 -0.40 4.27 -4.49
N VAL A 101 -0.07 5.35 -3.78
CA VAL A 101 -0.01 6.71 -4.34
C VAL A 101 1.41 7.24 -4.22
N PHE A 102 2.01 7.61 -5.36
CA PHE A 102 3.30 8.30 -5.42
C PHE A 102 3.09 9.75 -5.84
N LEU A 103 3.14 10.68 -4.88
CA LEU A 103 3.04 12.10 -5.17
C LEU A 103 4.43 12.66 -5.50
N LEU A 104 4.62 13.09 -6.75
CA LEU A 104 5.91 13.59 -7.24
C LEU A 104 5.97 15.13 -7.22
N ALA A 105 7.06 15.68 -6.66
CA ALA A 105 7.38 17.10 -6.69
C ALA A 105 8.55 17.36 -7.65
N ILE A 106 8.30 18.15 -8.70
CA ILE A 106 9.23 18.33 -9.82
C ILE A 106 9.56 19.82 -10.03
N PRO A 107 10.82 20.25 -9.84
CA PRO A 107 11.24 21.60 -10.20
C PRO A 107 11.08 21.86 -11.71
N PRO A 108 10.68 23.06 -12.15
CA PRO A 108 10.51 23.37 -13.57
C PRO A 108 11.75 23.11 -14.43
N GLU A 109 12.93 23.45 -13.90
CA GLU A 109 14.25 23.28 -14.52
C GLU A 109 14.71 21.82 -14.61
N GLU A 110 14.15 20.94 -13.78
CA GLU A 110 14.49 19.52 -13.75
C GLU A 110 13.59 18.65 -14.63
N ALA A 111 12.68 19.27 -15.38
CA ALA A 111 11.84 18.57 -16.35
C ALA A 111 12.70 17.93 -17.45
N GLY A 112 12.95 16.63 -17.33
CA GLY A 112 13.81 15.86 -18.24
C GLY A 112 15.24 15.63 -17.72
N SER A 113 15.55 15.99 -16.48
CA SER A 113 16.85 15.73 -15.84
C SER A 113 17.08 14.23 -15.56
N THR A 114 18.31 13.87 -15.18
CA THR A 114 18.66 12.52 -14.73
C THR A 114 17.83 12.07 -13.52
N HIS A 115 17.44 12.98 -12.62
CA HIS A 115 16.57 12.65 -11.48
C HIS A 115 15.18 12.21 -11.94
N MET A 116 14.62 12.92 -12.94
CA MET A 116 13.33 12.55 -13.52
C MET A 116 13.37 11.19 -14.21
N GLN A 117 14.46 10.85 -14.90
CA GLN A 117 14.61 9.52 -15.52
C GLN A 117 14.65 8.40 -14.48
N LEU A 118 15.30 8.62 -13.32
CA LEU A 118 15.31 7.65 -12.23
C LEU A 118 13.92 7.49 -11.63
N LEU A 119 13.21 8.60 -11.41
CA LEU A 119 11.86 8.59 -10.88
C LEU A 119 10.87 7.91 -11.85
N THR A 120 10.98 8.19 -13.15
CA THR A 120 10.21 7.47 -14.18
C THR A 120 10.51 5.98 -14.15
N ARG A 121 11.79 5.59 -14.06
CA ARG A 121 12.17 4.17 -13.95
C ARG A 121 11.58 3.50 -12.71
N LEU A 122 11.58 4.18 -11.55
CA LEU A 122 10.89 3.68 -10.36
C LEU A 122 9.42 3.44 -10.68
N THR A 123 8.71 4.46 -11.15
CA THR A 123 7.27 4.35 -11.42
C THR A 123 6.96 3.28 -12.47
N SER A 124 7.84 3.06 -13.44
CA SER A 124 7.74 1.95 -14.40
C SER A 124 8.04 0.60 -13.78
N SER A 125 8.97 0.50 -12.82
CA SER A 125 9.22 -0.76 -12.10
C SER A 125 8.06 -1.17 -11.18
N LEU A 126 7.22 -0.21 -10.76
CA LEU A 126 6.01 -0.48 -9.97
C LEU A 126 4.89 -1.17 -10.78
N VAL A 127 5.07 -1.26 -12.11
CA VAL A 127 4.25 -2.13 -12.97
C VAL A 127 4.50 -3.60 -12.64
N ASP A 128 5.66 -3.97 -12.09
CA ASP A 128 5.92 -5.34 -11.64
C ASP A 128 5.04 -5.66 -10.40
N ASP A 129 4.16 -6.63 -10.58
CA ASP A 129 3.22 -7.12 -9.55
C ASP A 129 3.93 -7.48 -8.25
N LYS A 130 5.11 -8.09 -8.29
CA LYS A 130 5.82 -8.51 -7.07
C LYS A 130 6.31 -7.33 -6.27
N VAL A 131 6.83 -6.30 -6.94
CA VAL A 131 7.29 -5.08 -6.28
C VAL A 131 6.10 -4.38 -5.64
N ARG A 132 5.00 -4.29 -6.37
CA ARG A 132 3.77 -3.66 -5.90
C ARG A 132 3.14 -4.40 -4.73
N GLU A 133 3.01 -5.73 -4.80
CA GLU A 133 2.51 -6.56 -3.71
C GLU A 133 3.40 -6.45 -2.46
N SER A 134 4.73 -6.43 -2.63
CA SER A 134 5.65 -6.24 -1.51
C SER A 134 5.47 -4.88 -0.86
N LEU A 135 5.33 -3.83 -1.67
CA LEU A 135 5.05 -2.49 -1.17
C LEU A 135 3.73 -2.46 -0.42
N ILE A 136 2.61 -2.91 -1.01
CA ILE A 136 1.27 -2.91 -0.39
C ILE A 136 1.24 -3.66 0.95
N ASN A 137 2.06 -4.71 1.10
CA ASN A 137 2.15 -5.48 2.33
C ASN A 137 3.11 -4.90 3.37
N ALA A 138 3.98 -3.95 3.00
CA ALA A 138 4.94 -3.34 3.92
C ALA A 138 4.24 -2.76 5.17
N SER A 139 4.84 -2.96 6.33
CA SER A 139 4.29 -2.60 7.64
C SER A 139 4.96 -1.38 8.27
N SER A 140 5.98 -0.83 7.62
CA SER A 140 6.74 0.33 8.11
C SER A 140 7.31 1.17 6.97
N ALA A 141 7.62 2.43 7.27
CA ALA A 141 8.30 3.31 6.32
C ALA A 141 9.70 2.79 5.95
N GLU A 142 10.40 2.19 6.91
CA GLU A 142 11.72 1.58 6.74
C GLU A 142 11.68 0.41 5.76
N GLU A 143 10.65 -0.44 5.85
CA GLU A 143 10.44 -1.55 4.92
C GLU A 143 10.16 -1.05 3.50
N VAL A 144 9.33 -0.01 3.37
CA VAL A 144 9.09 0.63 2.07
C VAL A 144 10.40 1.17 1.48
N LEU A 145 11.23 1.87 2.26
CA LEU A 145 12.53 2.36 1.80
C LEU A 145 13.47 1.23 1.36
N ALA A 146 13.48 0.12 2.10
CA ALA A 146 14.29 -1.04 1.76
C ALA A 146 13.85 -1.67 0.42
N LEU A 147 12.55 -1.75 0.17
CA LEU A 147 11.98 -2.27 -1.08
C LEU A 147 12.26 -1.38 -2.30
N LEU A 148 12.49 -0.08 -2.10
CA LEU A 148 12.80 0.88 -3.17
C LEU A 148 14.31 0.95 -3.49
N SER A 149 15.15 0.24 -2.73
CA SER A 149 16.60 0.23 -2.93
C SER A 149 16.98 -0.71 -4.09
N PRO A 150 18.02 -0.39 -4.88
CA PRO A 150 18.44 -1.20 -6.03
C PRO A 150 18.95 -2.60 -5.65
N ASP A 151 19.39 -2.78 -4.40
CA ASP A 151 19.75 -4.08 -3.82
C ASP A 151 18.59 -4.80 -3.14
N ALA A 152 17.34 -4.32 -3.33
CA ALA A 152 16.17 -4.99 -2.80
C ALA A 152 16.25 -6.48 -3.19
N PRO A 153 16.21 -7.40 -2.20
CA PRO A 153 16.37 -8.82 -2.48
C PRO A 153 15.33 -9.18 -3.53
N SER A 154 15.77 -9.84 -4.61
CA SER A 154 14.88 -10.31 -5.66
C SER A 154 13.72 -11.03 -4.97
N VAL A 155 12.53 -10.42 -4.98
CA VAL A 155 11.36 -10.94 -4.29
C VAL A 155 10.96 -12.19 -5.05
N SER A 156 11.53 -13.31 -4.62
CA SER A 156 10.97 -14.61 -4.90
C SER A 156 9.70 -14.63 -4.06
N PRO A 157 8.51 -14.81 -4.65
CA PRO A 157 7.32 -14.98 -3.85
C PRO A 157 7.60 -16.19 -2.95
N GLU A 158 7.82 -15.93 -1.67
CA GLU A 158 7.71 -16.98 -0.68
C GLU A 158 6.25 -17.43 -0.83
N PRO A 159 6.01 -18.70 -1.21
CA PRO A 159 4.64 -19.14 -1.44
C PRO A 159 3.90 -18.84 -0.15
N ALA A 160 2.82 -18.07 -0.26
CA ALA A 160 1.85 -17.91 0.80
C ALA A 160 1.70 -19.29 1.43
N ILE A 161 2.19 -19.45 2.67
CA ILE A 161 2.06 -20.70 3.37
C ILE A 161 0.56 -20.87 3.48
N ALA A 162 0.01 -21.71 2.61
CA ALA A 162 -1.31 -22.24 2.76
C ALA A 162 -1.29 -22.82 4.16
N VAL A 163 -1.92 -22.11 5.10
CA VAL A 163 -2.33 -22.68 6.37
C VAL A 163 -3.29 -23.78 5.97
N LYS A 164 -2.74 -24.96 5.67
CA LYS A 164 -3.47 -26.20 5.74
C LYS A 164 -3.93 -26.23 7.18
N ASN A 165 -5.21 -25.93 7.38
CA ASN A 165 -5.93 -26.19 8.60
C ASN A 165 -5.81 -27.68 8.90
N THR A 166 -4.69 -28.06 9.48
CA THR A 166 -4.53 -29.33 10.16
C THR A 166 -5.35 -29.13 11.40
N ARG A 167 -6.63 -29.51 11.33
CA ARG A 167 -7.46 -29.71 12.50
C ARG A 167 -6.85 -30.88 13.29
N LEU A 168 -5.75 -30.60 14.00
CA LEU A 168 -5.41 -31.32 15.22
C LEU A 168 -6.38 -30.81 16.28
N VAL A 169 -7.59 -31.38 16.25
CA VAL A 169 -8.47 -31.35 17.40
C VAL A 169 -7.73 -32.13 18.50
N PRO A 170 -7.50 -31.55 19.69
CA PRO A 170 -6.93 -32.31 20.79
C PRO A 170 -7.93 -33.43 21.14
N LEU A 171 -7.41 -34.65 21.15
CA LEU A 171 -8.04 -35.91 21.54
C LEU A 171 -8.48 -35.85 23.01
N ILE A 172 -9.50 -35.04 23.34
CA ILE A 172 -10.08 -34.95 24.70
C ILE A 172 -11.62 -35.04 24.67
N LEU A 173 -12.29 -34.92 23.51
CA LEU A 173 -13.74 -35.12 23.40
C LEU A 173 -14.19 -36.54 22.98
N GLY A 174 -13.28 -37.51 22.91
CA GLY A 174 -13.60 -38.90 22.54
C GLY A 174 -14.01 -39.81 23.71
N ILE A 175 -13.67 -39.44 24.96
CA ILE A 175 -13.93 -40.28 26.14
C ILE A 175 -15.31 -40.00 26.76
N VAL A 176 -15.84 -38.78 26.64
CA VAL A 176 -17.14 -38.41 27.23
C VAL A 176 -18.34 -38.99 26.46
N ALA A 177 -18.18 -39.25 25.14
CA ALA A 177 -19.27 -39.80 24.33
C ALA A 177 -19.52 -41.31 24.54
N VAL A 178 -18.53 -42.08 25.01
CA VAL A 178 -18.72 -43.51 25.32
C VAL A 178 -19.42 -43.71 26.67
N ALA A 179 -19.16 -42.85 27.66
CA ALA A 179 -19.81 -42.95 28.97
C ALA A 179 -21.33 -42.64 28.91
N ALA A 180 -21.75 -41.69 28.08
CA ALA A 180 -23.17 -41.35 27.92
C ALA A 180 -23.97 -42.44 27.19
N PHE A 181 -23.36 -43.16 26.24
CA PHE A 181 -24.01 -44.24 25.52
C PHE A 181 -24.19 -45.51 26.37
N ILE A 182 -23.23 -45.83 27.24
CA ILE A 182 -23.35 -46.96 28.18
C ILE A 182 -24.41 -46.65 29.25
N ASN A 183 -24.44 -45.43 29.80
CA ASN A 183 -25.42 -45.07 30.83
C ASN A 183 -26.86 -45.04 30.31
N ALA A 184 -27.09 -44.58 29.07
CA ALA A 184 -28.40 -44.62 28.43
C ALA A 184 -28.85 -46.05 28.07
N GLY A 185 -27.93 -46.92 27.65
CA GLY A 185 -28.22 -48.32 27.34
C GLY A 185 -28.64 -49.16 28.55
N ILE A 186 -27.96 -48.97 29.70
CA ILE A 186 -28.30 -49.68 30.95
C ILE A 186 -29.67 -49.24 31.48
N HIS A 187 -30.02 -47.95 31.36
CA HIS A 187 -31.34 -47.45 31.78
C HIS A 187 -32.50 -47.96 30.91
N TRP A 188 -32.28 -48.14 29.61
CA TRP A 188 -33.31 -48.67 28.70
C TRP A 188 -33.60 -50.17 28.93
N MET A 189 -32.56 -50.96 29.24
CA MET A 189 -32.72 -52.39 29.54
C MET A 189 -33.48 -52.65 30.85
N ASN A 190 -33.29 -51.80 31.88
CA ASN A 190 -34.01 -51.95 33.15
C ASN A 190 -35.48 -51.49 33.08
N ALA A 191 -35.84 -50.64 32.12
CA ALA A 191 -37.20 -50.13 31.94
C ALA A 191 -38.13 -51.07 31.14
N THR A 192 -37.57 -52.10 30.50
CA THR A 192 -38.31 -53.05 29.63
C THR A 192 -38.46 -54.44 30.24
N ALA A 193 -38.01 -54.64 31.48
CA ALA A 193 -38.06 -55.91 32.22
C ALA A 193 -39.11 -55.94 33.36
N GLN A 194 -40.12 -55.07 33.33
CA GLN A 194 -41.33 -55.14 34.18
C GLN A 194 -42.60 -55.20 33.33
#